data_AF-A0AAP8G6I6-F1
#
_entry.id   AF-A0AAP8G6I6-F1
#
_cell.length_a   1.000
_cell.length_b   1.000
_cell.length_c   1.000
_cell.angle_alpha   90.00
_cell.angle_beta   90.00
_cell.angle_gamma   90.00
#
_symmetry.space_group_name_H-M   'P 1'
#
loop_
_entity.id
_entity.type
_entity.pdbx_description
1 polymer ?
#
loop_
_entity_poly.entity_id
_entity_poly.type
_entity_poly.pdbx_seq_one_letter_code
_entity_poly.pdbx_strand_id
1 'polypeptide(L)'
;MKPVYTLAEALAKDPGRVTKTQALTLDSARPHMGLKGRHGLFASVAWWESIEAKRLPTQTVTGIIECTYFAGQDSRRGDQVNSVTLRLADGSTVDESIYINHKQDISLFVPGAMVTMVYALDELKAQPAADGGVNVARIVLEVAISVRKDKE
;
A
#
# COMPACT_ATOMS: atom_id res chain seq x y z
N MET A 1 17.59 -6.49 2.44
CA MET A 1 16.15 -6.40 2.12
C MET A 1 15.96 -6.74 0.67
N LYS A 2 14.88 -7.47 0.32
CA LYS A 2 14.48 -7.76 -1.05
C LYS A 2 13.19 -6.98 -1.35
N PRO A 3 13.15 -6.11 -2.38
CA PRO A 3 11.89 -5.52 -2.83
C PRO A 3 11.02 -6.63 -3.42
N VAL A 4 9.77 -6.70 -2.98
CA VAL A 4 8.78 -7.70 -3.45
C VAL A 4 7.59 -7.04 -4.14
N TYR A 5 7.41 -5.73 -3.94
CA TYR A 5 6.39 -4.95 -4.60
C TYR A 5 6.86 -3.52 -4.86
N THR A 6 6.53 -3.01 -6.05
CA THR A 6 6.48 -1.59 -6.38
C THR A 6 5.14 -1.28 -7.04
N LEU A 7 4.61 -0.08 -6.75
CA LEU A 7 3.40 0.42 -7.38
C LEU A 7 3.60 0.61 -8.89
N ALA A 8 4.78 1.07 -9.31
CA ALA A 8 5.10 1.29 -10.72
C ALA A 8 4.93 -0.01 -11.53
N GLU A 9 5.50 -1.14 -11.07
CA GLU A 9 5.34 -2.42 -11.75
C GLU A 9 3.89 -2.92 -11.70
N ALA A 10 3.20 -2.72 -10.57
CA ALA A 10 1.79 -3.12 -10.45
C ALA A 10 0.89 -2.36 -11.44
N LEU A 11 1.12 -1.05 -11.62
CA LEU A 11 0.35 -0.23 -12.54
C LEU A 11 0.70 -0.49 -14.01
N ALA A 12 1.94 -0.88 -14.31
CA ALA A 12 2.32 -1.33 -15.66
C ALA A 12 1.53 -2.58 -16.09
N LYS A 13 1.16 -3.46 -15.14
CA LYS A 13 0.34 -4.65 -15.37
C LYS A 13 -1.17 -4.36 -15.44
N ASP A 14 -1.63 -3.24 -14.88
CA ASP A 14 -3.05 -2.83 -14.88
C ASP A 14 -3.20 -1.31 -15.12
N PRO A 15 -3.03 -0.85 -16.38
CA PRO A 15 -3.24 0.55 -16.73
C PRO A 15 -4.72 0.98 -16.61
N GLY A 16 -5.65 0.02 -16.60
CA GLY A 16 -7.08 0.27 -16.42
C GLY A 16 -7.38 0.86 -15.04
N ARG A 17 -6.65 0.44 -14.00
CA ARG A 17 -6.73 1.03 -12.66
C ARG A 17 -6.40 2.51 -12.66
N VAL A 18 -5.31 2.92 -13.33
CA VAL A 18 -4.90 4.33 -13.42
C VAL A 18 -6.02 5.16 -14.03
N THR A 19 -6.50 4.73 -15.20
CA THR A 19 -7.55 5.45 -15.94
C THR A 19 -8.81 5.64 -15.11
N LYS A 20 -9.28 4.59 -14.41
CA LYS A 20 -10.48 4.64 -13.56
C LYS A 20 -10.30 5.60 -12.37
N THR A 21 -9.16 5.55 -11.69
CA THR A 21 -8.88 6.44 -10.56
C THR A 21 -8.79 7.90 -11.01
N GLN A 22 -8.14 8.17 -12.15
CA GLN A 22 -8.08 9.53 -12.71
C GLN A 22 -9.45 10.04 -13.14
N ALA A 23 -10.27 9.20 -13.80
CA ALA A 23 -11.63 9.57 -14.19
C ALA A 23 -12.48 9.94 -12.96
N LEU A 24 -12.44 9.14 -11.89
CA LEU A 24 -13.14 9.48 -10.64
C LEU A 24 -12.60 10.75 -9.99
N THR A 25 -11.29 11.00 -10.08
CA THR A 25 -10.67 12.24 -9.59
C THR A 25 -11.21 13.47 -10.32
N LEU A 26 -11.44 13.37 -11.62
CA LEU A 26 -11.95 14.47 -12.46
C LEU A 26 -13.48 14.60 -12.44
N ASP A 27 -14.22 13.56 -12.02
CA ASP A 27 -15.68 13.56 -12.02
C ASP A 27 -16.26 14.50 -10.95
N SER A 28 -16.79 15.64 -11.38
CA SER A 28 -17.44 16.63 -10.52
C SER A 28 -18.86 16.23 -10.08
N ALA A 29 -19.52 15.32 -10.82
CA ALA A 29 -20.83 14.78 -10.42
C ALA A 29 -20.70 13.78 -9.26
N ARG A 30 -19.48 13.32 -8.95
CA ARG A 30 -19.16 12.45 -7.80
C ARG A 30 -18.21 13.15 -6.84
N PRO A 31 -18.66 14.20 -6.13
CA PRO A 31 -17.80 15.06 -5.32
C PRO A 31 -17.23 14.38 -4.06
N HIS A 32 -17.65 13.17 -3.74
CA HIS A 32 -17.16 12.40 -2.59
C HIS A 32 -16.44 11.10 -2.98
N MET A 33 -16.18 10.88 -4.27
CA MET A 33 -15.51 9.65 -4.75
C MET A 33 -14.21 9.97 -5.49
N GLY A 34 -13.17 9.20 -5.17
CA GLY A 34 -11.84 9.37 -5.78
C GLY A 34 -10.93 10.30 -4.98
N LEU A 35 -9.77 10.58 -5.58
CA LEU A 35 -8.75 11.46 -4.99
C LEU A 35 -9.08 12.93 -5.28
N LYS A 36 -8.50 13.82 -4.50
CA LYS A 36 -8.69 15.27 -4.64
C LYS A 36 -7.88 15.85 -5.81
N GLY A 37 -6.80 15.19 -6.22
CA GLY A 37 -5.97 15.60 -7.36
C GLY A 37 -5.03 16.79 -7.09
N ARG A 38 -4.85 17.19 -5.82
CA ARG A 38 -4.04 18.35 -5.40
C ARG A 38 -2.57 18.26 -5.84
N HIS A 39 -2.06 17.03 -5.91
CA HIS A 39 -0.66 16.75 -6.25
C HIS A 39 -0.52 16.20 -7.67
N GLY A 40 -1.50 16.43 -8.54
CA GLY A 40 -1.59 15.80 -9.86
C GLY A 40 -2.51 14.59 -9.87
N LEU A 41 -2.83 14.09 -11.06
CA LEU A 41 -3.65 12.90 -11.23
C LEU A 41 -2.89 11.65 -10.82
N PHE A 42 -3.59 10.67 -10.24
CA PHE A 42 -2.99 9.42 -9.76
C PHE A 42 -2.02 8.80 -10.79
N ALA A 43 -0.78 8.52 -10.36
CA ALA A 43 0.29 7.94 -11.16
C ALA A 43 0.71 8.73 -12.42
N SER A 44 0.27 9.98 -12.57
CA SER A 44 0.82 10.90 -13.58
C SER A 44 2.24 11.35 -13.21
N VAL A 45 2.98 11.91 -14.17
CA VAL A 45 4.32 12.47 -13.93
C VAL A 45 4.30 13.48 -12.78
N ALA A 46 3.35 14.44 -12.80
CA ALA A 46 3.21 15.45 -11.76
C ALA A 46 2.95 14.85 -10.35
N TRP A 47 2.28 13.69 -10.29
CA TRP A 47 2.04 12.97 -9.05
C TRP A 47 3.30 12.32 -8.50
N TRP A 48 4.07 11.65 -9.36
CA TRP A 48 5.37 11.09 -8.97
C TRP A 48 6.38 12.18 -8.57
N GLU A 49 6.48 13.26 -9.34
CA GLU A 49 7.31 14.41 -9.01
C GLU A 49 6.92 15.06 -7.68
N SER A 50 5.64 15.02 -7.31
CA SER A 50 5.19 15.54 -6.02
C SER A 50 5.62 14.67 -4.84
N ILE A 51 5.76 13.36 -5.04
CA ILE A 51 6.36 12.46 -4.04
C ILE A 51 7.85 12.74 -3.90
N GLU A 52 8.57 12.79 -5.02
CA GLU A 52 10.03 13.04 -5.05
C GLU A 52 10.39 14.39 -4.42
N ALA A 53 9.60 15.41 -4.71
CA ALA A 53 9.75 16.75 -4.13
C ALA A 53 9.18 16.87 -2.70
N LYS A 54 8.73 15.76 -2.08
CA LYS A 54 8.16 15.71 -0.72
C LYS A 54 6.94 16.62 -0.50
N ARG A 55 6.22 16.97 -1.57
CA ARG A 55 4.96 17.73 -1.50
C ARG A 55 3.77 16.84 -1.19
N LEU A 56 3.76 15.62 -1.72
CA LEU A 56 2.81 14.57 -1.34
C LEU A 56 3.42 13.80 -0.16
N PRO A 57 2.83 13.83 1.05
CA PRO A 57 3.42 13.19 2.22
C PRO A 57 3.55 11.68 2.05
N THR A 58 4.64 11.14 2.58
CA THR A 58 4.89 9.70 2.61
C THR A 58 5.02 9.17 4.03
N GLN A 59 4.61 7.93 4.25
CA GLN A 59 4.76 7.22 5.52
C GLN A 59 5.53 5.92 5.30
N THR A 60 6.48 5.63 6.18
CA THR A 60 7.18 4.34 6.21
C THR A 60 6.76 3.56 7.44
N VAL A 61 6.34 2.31 7.23
CA VAL A 61 6.02 1.36 8.29
C VAL A 61 7.06 0.25 8.21
N THR A 62 7.77 -0.01 9.32
CA THR A 62 8.71 -1.13 9.42
C THR A 62 8.38 -1.93 10.66
N GLY A 63 8.25 -3.25 10.49
CA GLY A 63 7.95 -4.15 11.60
C GLY A 63 8.34 -5.59 11.31
N ILE A 64 8.27 -6.41 12.36
CA ILE A 64 8.51 -7.85 12.28
C ILE A 64 7.16 -8.55 12.17
N ILE A 65 7.03 -9.48 11.21
CA ILE A 65 5.83 -10.31 11.08
C ILE A 65 5.68 -11.17 12.35
N GLU A 66 4.57 -10.99 13.06
CA GLU A 66 4.19 -11.87 14.18
C GLU A 66 3.43 -13.08 13.66
N CYS A 67 2.45 -12.84 12.79
CA CYS A 67 1.67 -13.87 12.15
C CYS A 67 1.18 -13.40 10.78
N THR A 68 0.68 -14.37 10.01
CA THR A 68 0.07 -14.14 8.71
C THR A 68 -1.31 -14.79 8.70
N TYR A 69 -2.27 -14.16 8.03
CA TYR A 69 -3.64 -14.64 8.04
C TYR A 69 -4.38 -14.24 6.76
N PHE A 70 -5.60 -14.75 6.64
CA PHE A 70 -6.55 -14.33 5.61
C PHE A 70 -7.51 -13.27 6.17
N ALA A 71 -7.54 -12.10 5.55
CA ALA A 71 -8.56 -11.07 5.77
C ALA A 71 -9.57 -11.07 4.61
N GLY A 72 -10.85 -11.33 4.91
CA GLY A 72 -11.95 -11.28 3.95
C GLY A 72 -13.19 -12.02 4.43
N GLN A 73 -14.34 -11.74 3.81
CA GLN A 73 -15.63 -12.33 4.17
C GLN A 73 -15.96 -13.64 3.41
N ASP A 74 -15.05 -14.10 2.55
CA ASP A 74 -15.25 -15.30 1.73
C ASP A 74 -14.71 -16.54 2.44
N SER A 75 -15.62 -17.43 2.85
CA SER A 75 -15.32 -18.65 3.61
C SER A 75 -14.64 -19.76 2.79
N ARG A 76 -14.44 -19.58 1.47
CA ARG A 76 -14.01 -20.65 0.55
C ARG A 76 -12.53 -20.67 0.18
N ARG A 77 -11.65 -20.01 0.93
CA ARG A 77 -10.28 -19.72 0.44
C ARG A 77 -9.14 -20.63 0.92
N GLY A 78 -9.40 -21.63 1.76
CA GLY A 78 -8.38 -22.59 2.20
C GLY A 78 -7.20 -21.91 2.89
N ASP A 79 -5.97 -22.33 2.56
CA ASP A 79 -4.71 -21.84 3.17
C ASP A 79 -4.17 -20.53 2.56
N GLN A 80 -5.01 -19.74 1.88
CA GLN A 80 -4.57 -18.47 1.29
C GLN A 80 -4.26 -17.44 2.38
N VAL A 81 -3.12 -16.79 2.26
CA VAL A 81 -2.72 -15.68 3.12
C VAL A 81 -2.68 -14.40 2.29
N ASN A 82 -3.27 -13.32 2.80
CA ASN A 82 -3.25 -12.00 2.15
C ASN A 82 -2.97 -10.85 3.12
N SER A 83 -2.76 -11.13 4.41
CA SER A 83 -2.54 -10.14 5.45
C SER A 83 -1.50 -10.61 6.46
N VAL A 84 -0.89 -9.64 7.14
CA VAL A 84 0.11 -9.86 8.19
C VAL A 84 -0.14 -8.90 9.36
N THR A 85 0.16 -9.36 10.57
CA THR A 85 0.31 -8.48 11.74
C THR A 85 1.80 -8.20 11.93
N LEU A 86 2.16 -6.92 11.92
CA LEU A 86 3.52 -6.45 12.13
C LEU A 86 3.66 -5.88 13.54
N ARG A 87 4.67 -6.34 14.28
CA ARG A 87 5.12 -5.67 15.50
C ARG A 87 6.12 -4.57 15.15
N LEU A 88 5.81 -3.35 15.58
CA LEU A 88 6.62 -2.16 15.39
C LEU A 88 7.72 -2.04 16.46
N ALA A 89 8.64 -1.10 16.26
CA ALA A 89 9.77 -0.88 17.17
C ALA A 89 9.35 -0.44 18.58
N ASP A 90 8.20 0.22 18.72
CA ASP A 90 7.62 0.64 20.01
C ASP A 90 6.83 -0.48 20.71
N GLY A 91 6.77 -1.68 20.12
CA GLY A 91 6.04 -2.83 20.64
C GLY A 91 4.56 -2.86 20.28
N SER A 92 4.01 -1.80 19.66
CA SER A 92 2.66 -1.83 19.11
C SER A 92 2.55 -2.75 17.90
N THR A 93 1.33 -3.11 17.53
CA THR A 93 1.05 -3.93 16.35
C THR A 93 0.19 -3.19 15.34
N VAL A 94 0.41 -3.48 14.06
CA VAL A 94 -0.40 -3.00 12.95
C VAL A 94 -0.71 -4.13 11.99
N ASP A 95 -1.92 -4.14 11.47
CA ASP A 95 -2.35 -5.06 10.43
C ASP A 95 -2.14 -4.44 9.06
N GLU A 96 -1.50 -5.20 8.16
CA GLU A 96 -1.24 -4.76 6.80
C GLU A 96 -1.59 -5.87 5.79
N SER A 97 -1.98 -5.46 4.58
CA SER A 97 -2.16 -6.39 3.47
C SER A 97 -0.83 -6.77 2.84
N ILE A 98 -0.75 -7.97 2.27
CA ILE A 98 0.42 -8.42 1.52
C ILE A 98 0.34 -7.90 0.10
N TYR A 99 1.42 -7.25 -0.34
CA TYR A 99 1.59 -6.78 -1.71
C TYR A 99 2.84 -7.44 -2.31
N ILE A 100 2.67 -8.05 -3.48
CA ILE A 100 3.75 -8.70 -4.24
C ILE A 100 3.55 -8.45 -5.73
N ASN A 101 4.63 -8.24 -6.48
CA ASN A 101 4.59 -8.22 -7.95
C ASN A 101 4.75 -9.62 -8.56
N HIS A 102 5.39 -10.55 -7.84
CA HIS A 102 5.60 -11.93 -8.25
C HIS A 102 5.04 -12.90 -7.22
N LYS A 103 4.21 -13.85 -7.68
CA LYS A 103 3.51 -14.81 -6.80
C LYS A 103 4.44 -15.61 -5.89
N GLN A 104 5.65 -15.94 -6.36
CA GLN A 104 6.64 -16.71 -5.59
C GLN A 104 7.10 -15.99 -4.32
N ASP A 105 7.02 -14.66 -4.26
CA ASP A 105 7.50 -13.89 -3.11
C ASP A 105 6.56 -13.99 -1.90
N ILE A 106 5.36 -14.57 -2.06
CA ILE A 106 4.45 -14.82 -0.94
C ILE A 106 5.09 -15.67 0.15
N SER A 107 5.97 -16.62 -0.23
CA SER A 107 6.64 -17.51 0.72
C SER A 107 7.66 -16.82 1.62
N LEU A 108 7.99 -15.54 1.34
CA LEU A 108 8.89 -14.74 2.17
C LEU A 108 8.16 -14.17 3.39
N PHE A 109 6.82 -14.06 3.35
CA PHE A 109 6.02 -13.53 4.43
C PHE A 109 5.82 -14.60 5.51
N VAL A 110 6.83 -14.76 6.36
CA VAL A 110 6.84 -15.72 7.46
C VAL A 110 7.10 -15.03 8.80
N PRO A 111 6.59 -15.57 9.92
CA PRO A 111 6.88 -15.04 11.25
C PRO A 111 8.39 -14.84 11.49
N GLY A 112 8.73 -13.67 12.04
CA GLY A 112 10.10 -13.24 12.29
C GLY A 112 10.81 -12.58 11.11
N ALA A 113 10.21 -12.52 9.91
CA ALA A 113 10.74 -11.69 8.83
C ALA A 113 10.42 -10.20 9.09
N MET A 114 11.35 -9.32 8.74
CA MET A 114 11.15 -7.87 8.79
C MET A 114 10.55 -7.39 7.47
N VAL A 115 9.50 -6.57 7.54
CA VAL A 115 8.86 -5.93 6.40
C VAL A 115 8.98 -4.42 6.55
N THR A 116 9.28 -3.74 5.43
CA THR A 116 9.20 -2.30 5.30
C THR A 116 8.23 -1.97 4.17
N MET A 117 7.26 -1.10 4.47
CA MET A 117 6.25 -0.62 3.53
C MET A 117 6.32 0.89 3.44
N VAL A 118 6.33 1.43 2.23
CA VAL A 118 6.31 2.87 1.98
C VAL A 118 4.96 3.24 1.36
N TYR A 119 4.31 4.25 1.90
CA TYR A 119 3.01 4.75 1.48
C TYR A 119 3.11 6.20 1.01
N ALA A 120 2.34 6.58 -0.01
CA ALA A 120 1.91 7.95 -0.22
C ALA A 120 0.56 8.18 0.47
N LEU A 121 0.38 9.34 1.08
CA LEU A 121 -0.85 9.75 1.77
C LEU A 121 -1.56 10.83 0.94
N ASP A 122 -2.45 10.40 0.04
CA ASP A 122 -3.12 11.31 -0.91
C ASP A 122 -4.55 11.65 -0.48
N GLU A 123 -4.94 12.91 -0.56
CA GLU A 123 -6.23 13.39 -0.07
C GLU A 123 -7.39 12.76 -0.86
N LEU A 124 -8.38 12.22 -0.15
CA LEU A 124 -9.65 11.80 -0.75
C LEU A 124 -10.55 13.03 -0.99
N LYS A 125 -11.46 12.94 -1.96
CA LYS A 125 -12.50 13.97 -2.11
C LYS A 125 -13.46 14.00 -0.92
N ALA A 126 -13.81 12.84 -0.37
CA ALA A 126 -14.60 12.74 0.84
C ALA A 126 -13.80 13.28 2.02
N GLN A 127 -14.23 14.42 2.56
CA GLN A 127 -13.62 15.09 3.70
C GLN A 127 -14.71 15.48 4.71
N PRO A 128 -14.39 15.59 6.00
CA PRO A 128 -13.14 15.17 6.66
C PRO A 128 -13.07 13.64 6.83
N ALA A 129 -12.02 13.15 7.49
CA ALA A 129 -12.01 11.80 8.07
C ALA A 129 -12.96 11.71 9.27
N ALA A 130 -13.26 10.50 9.73
CA ALA A 130 -14.19 10.27 10.84
C ALA A 130 -13.71 10.90 12.18
N ASP A 131 -12.40 11.06 12.36
CA ASP A 131 -11.77 11.71 13.49
C ASP A 131 -11.69 13.25 13.36
N GLY A 132 -12.26 13.81 12.28
CA GLY A 132 -12.19 15.24 11.95
C GLY A 132 -10.90 15.68 11.25
N GLY A 133 -9.94 14.77 11.05
CA GLY A 133 -8.70 15.03 10.34
C GLY A 133 -8.85 15.07 8.82
N VAL A 134 -7.72 15.20 8.12
CA VAL A 134 -7.69 15.10 6.65
C VAL A 134 -7.84 13.64 6.26
N ASN A 135 -8.85 13.34 5.46
CA ASN A 135 -9.06 11.99 4.94
C ASN A 135 -8.10 11.70 3.80
N VAL A 136 -7.29 10.65 3.95
CA VAL A 136 -6.28 10.27 2.97
C VAL A 136 -6.43 8.81 2.56
N ALA A 137 -6.16 8.53 1.29
CA ALA A 137 -5.86 7.19 0.83
C ALA A 137 -4.40 6.86 1.16
N ARG A 138 -4.18 5.76 1.87
CA ARG A 138 -2.85 5.15 2.05
C ARG A 138 -2.53 4.31 0.82
N ILE A 139 -1.68 4.83 -0.06
CA ILE A 139 -1.31 4.18 -1.33
C ILE A 139 0.07 3.56 -1.17
N VAL A 140 0.16 2.22 -1.22
CA VAL A 140 1.45 1.51 -1.14
C VAL A 140 2.30 1.84 -2.37
N LEU A 141 3.49 2.38 -2.15
CA LEU A 141 4.50 2.66 -3.16
C LEU A 141 5.47 1.49 -3.32
N GLU A 142 5.96 0.95 -2.20
CA GLU A 142 6.97 -0.11 -2.18
C GLU A 142 6.78 -1.02 -0.96
N VAL A 143 7.07 -2.30 -1.15
CA VAL A 143 7.24 -3.27 -0.05
C VAL A 143 8.55 -4.01 -0.22
N ALA A 144 9.35 -4.05 0.85
CA ALA A 144 10.57 -4.84 0.92
C ALA A 144 10.55 -5.74 2.16
N ILE A 145 11.10 -6.94 2.03
CA ILE A 145 11.13 -7.95 3.08
C ILE A 145 12.56 -8.45 3.34
N SER A 146 12.87 -8.80 4.58
CA SER A 146 14.15 -9.45 4.91
C SER A 146 14.18 -10.86 4.34
N VAL A 147 15.22 -11.17 3.57
CA VAL A 147 15.53 -12.54 3.16
C VAL A 147 16.47 -13.15 4.18
N ARG A 148 16.11 -14.30 4.74
CA ARG A 148 17.06 -15.10 5.52
C ARG A 148 18.09 -15.65 4.53
N LYS A 149 19.37 -15.43 4.80
CA LYS A 149 20.41 -16.29 4.24
C LYS A 149 20.38 -17.55 5.07
N ASP A 150 19.71 -18.58 4.58
CA ASP A 150 19.93 -19.89 5.18
C ASP A 150 21.41 -20.23 4.99
N LYS A 151 22.03 -20.71 6.08
CA LYS A 151 23.44 -21.10 6.15
C LYS A 151 23.78 -22.04 4.99
N GLU A 152 24.86 -21.73 4.27
CA GLU A 152 25.60 -22.73 3.48
C GLU A 152 25.94 -23.96 4.33
#